data_AF-A0A4Q6AEW3-F1
#
_entry.id   AF-A0A4Q6AEW3-F1
#
_cell.length_a   1.000
_cell.length_b   1.000
_cell.length_c   1.000
_cell.angle_alpha   90.00
_cell.angle_beta   90.00
_cell.angle_gamma   90.00
#
_symmetry.space_group_name_H-M   'P 1'
#
loop_
_entity.id
_entity.type
_entity.pdbx_description
1 polymer ?
#
loop_
_entity_poly.entity_id
_entity_poly.type
_entity_poly.pdbx_seq_one_letter_code
_entity_poly.pdbx_strand_id
1 'polypeptide(L)'
;LKARVIRLHPLVIIGSVLGLLAFLFDPFGGHPELYSTGKIFLAFICSILLIPLPIIEDRGFNLFSFNAPSWSLFWEYIANIAYALVLYRVRRNYLLLVTIVSALAIVFVAYRSGNLLGGWSGPTFWDGAARISYSFMAGLLIYRSNWIIKNSLGFVGLGILLSLAFLMPFTKWNWLSESLVVLLYFPFLIALGAGATLAPSLRRICIFSGKISYPLYMTHYAVLWMFGNYYTSHKPQTLQLTFIIITAVIFLLVVAYLVMIVYDIPVRKYLNDKRKKASTLRNL
;
A
#
# COMPACT_ATOMS: atom_id res chain seq x y z
N LEU A 1 -3.55 0.87 17.14
CA LEU A 1 -4.58 1.33 16.17
C LEU A 1 -4.69 2.85 16.06
N LYS A 2 -5.07 3.60 17.11
CA LYS A 2 -5.30 5.07 17.03
C LYS A 2 -4.17 5.89 16.37
N ALA A 3 -2.91 5.69 16.76
CA ALA A 3 -1.77 6.39 16.16
C ALA A 3 -1.61 6.09 14.65
N ARG A 4 -1.98 4.87 14.24
CA ARG A 4 -1.88 4.42 12.85
C ARG A 4 -2.99 5.01 11.99
N VAL A 5 -4.22 5.08 12.51
CA VAL A 5 -5.35 5.79 11.87
C VAL A 5 -5.01 7.27 11.69
N ILE A 6 -4.51 7.95 12.73
CA ILE A 6 -4.10 9.36 12.62
C ILE A 6 -3.05 9.55 11.53
N ARG A 7 -2.12 8.61 11.39
CA ARG A 7 -1.04 8.69 10.40
C ARG A 7 -1.51 8.46 8.95
N LEU A 8 -2.50 7.59 8.74
CA LEU A 8 -2.78 7.04 7.40
C LEU A 8 -4.13 7.49 6.83
N HIS A 9 -5.15 7.65 7.68
CA HIS A 9 -6.50 7.94 7.23
C HIS A 9 -6.66 9.34 6.59
N PRO A 10 -5.96 10.41 7.04
CA PRO A 10 -5.96 11.67 6.29
C PRO A 10 -5.54 11.46 4.83
N LEU A 11 -4.50 10.65 4.59
CA LEU A 11 -4.01 10.37 3.25
C LEU A 11 -5.02 9.55 2.40
N VAL A 12 -5.81 8.68 3.03
CA VAL A 12 -6.93 7.98 2.35
C VAL A 12 -7.98 8.98 1.86
N ILE A 13 -8.32 9.97 2.69
CA ILE A 13 -9.30 11.01 2.35
C ILE A 13 -8.81 11.80 1.13
N ILE A 14 -7.61 12.39 1.20
CA ILE A 14 -7.10 13.21 0.09
C ILE A 14 -6.88 12.39 -1.18
N GLY A 15 -6.41 11.14 -1.08
CA GLY A 15 -6.27 10.25 -2.23
C GLY A 15 -7.62 9.93 -2.88
N SER A 16 -8.66 9.69 -2.08
CA SER A 16 -10.03 9.45 -2.58
C SER A 16 -10.62 10.71 -3.22
N VAL A 17 -10.36 11.90 -2.67
CA VAL A 17 -10.76 13.18 -3.28
C VAL A 17 -10.09 13.36 -4.64
N LEU A 18 -8.77 13.17 -4.72
CA LEU A 18 -8.03 13.28 -5.98
C LEU A 18 -8.52 12.26 -7.02
N GLY A 19 -8.84 11.03 -6.59
CA GLY A 19 -9.39 10.02 -7.49
C GLY A 19 -10.81 10.29 -7.96
N LEU A 20 -11.65 10.92 -7.13
CA LEU A 20 -12.96 11.41 -7.54
C LEU A 20 -12.81 12.54 -8.56
N LEU A 21 -11.92 13.51 -8.31
CA LEU A 21 -11.65 14.57 -9.27
C LEU A 21 -11.13 14.00 -10.60
N ALA A 22 -10.21 13.04 -10.55
CA ALA A 22 -9.73 12.32 -11.73
C ALA A 22 -10.77 11.35 -12.34
N PHE A 23 -11.94 11.17 -11.74
CA PHE A 23 -13.05 10.44 -12.36
C PHE A 23 -14.02 11.39 -13.05
N LEU A 24 -14.24 12.56 -12.46
CA LEU A 24 -15.15 13.57 -12.98
C LEU A 24 -14.54 14.41 -14.10
N PHE A 25 -13.23 14.63 -14.07
CA PHE A 25 -12.54 15.59 -14.95
C PHE A 25 -11.45 14.96 -15.83
N ASP A 26 -11.38 13.64 -15.92
CA ASP A 26 -10.45 12.98 -16.82
C ASP A 26 -10.88 13.20 -18.29
N PRO A 27 -10.11 13.92 -19.11
CA PRO A 27 -10.49 14.21 -20.49
C PRO A 27 -10.31 12.99 -21.40
N PHE A 28 -9.65 11.94 -20.93
CA PHE A 28 -9.32 10.75 -21.70
C PHE A 28 -10.21 9.56 -21.39
N GLY A 29 -11.08 9.65 -20.37
CA GLY A 29 -11.97 8.56 -19.96
C GLY A 29 -12.71 8.83 -18.66
N GLY A 30 -13.13 7.77 -17.97
CA GLY A 30 -13.84 7.85 -16.68
C GLY A 30 -15.36 7.81 -16.79
N HIS A 31 -15.93 8.25 -17.91
CA HIS A 31 -17.36 8.14 -18.25
C HIS A 31 -18.33 8.34 -17.06
N PRO A 32 -18.19 9.43 -16.27
CA PRO A 32 -19.05 9.66 -15.11
C PRO A 32 -20.55 9.70 -15.48
N GLU A 33 -20.88 10.06 -16.73
CA GLU A 33 -22.22 10.05 -17.30
C GLU A 33 -22.91 8.68 -17.29
N LEU A 34 -22.16 7.58 -17.22
CA LEU A 34 -22.71 6.22 -17.15
C LEU A 34 -23.24 5.86 -15.76
N TYR A 35 -22.99 6.70 -14.75
CA TYR A 35 -23.34 6.42 -13.36
C TYR A 35 -24.23 7.51 -12.79
N SER A 36 -25.22 7.13 -11.99
CA SER A 36 -26.03 8.10 -11.26
C SER A 36 -25.16 8.82 -10.21
N THR A 37 -25.48 10.09 -9.95
CA THR A 37 -24.80 10.90 -8.92
C THR A 37 -24.82 10.21 -7.55
N GLY A 38 -25.92 9.53 -7.21
CA GLY A 38 -26.03 8.75 -5.97
C GLY A 38 -25.05 7.58 -5.91
N LYS A 39 -24.82 6.88 -7.03
CA LYS A 39 -23.85 5.77 -7.12
C LYS A 39 -22.41 6.27 -6.95
N ILE A 40 -22.06 7.39 -7.59
CA ILE A 40 -20.74 8.04 -7.46
C ILE A 40 -20.52 8.49 -6.02
N PHE A 41 -21.51 9.17 -5.42
CA PHE A 41 -21.43 9.64 -4.04
C PHE A 41 -21.26 8.49 -3.05
N LEU A 42 -22.03 7.41 -3.20
CA LEU A 42 -21.91 6.22 -2.35
C LEU A 42 -20.51 5.59 -2.47
N ALA A 43 -20.01 5.40 -3.69
CA ALA A 43 -18.66 4.89 -3.92
C ALA A 43 -17.57 5.78 -3.30
N PHE A 44 -17.80 7.10 -3.25
CA PHE A 44 -16.87 8.06 -2.67
C PHE A 44 -16.83 7.98 -1.15
N ILE A 45 -17.99 7.94 -0.51
CA ILE A 45 -18.11 7.73 0.93
C ILE A 45 -17.48 6.38 1.33
N CYS A 46 -17.77 5.32 0.58
CA CYS A 46 -17.16 4.01 0.81
C CYS A 46 -15.63 4.03 0.65
N SER A 47 -15.11 4.74 -0.36
CA SER A 47 -13.66 4.90 -0.54
C SER A 47 -12.99 5.62 0.63
N ILE A 48 -13.58 6.72 1.11
CA ILE A 48 -13.06 7.47 2.27
C ILE A 48 -13.11 6.63 3.55
N LEU A 49 -14.21 5.92 3.78
CA LEU A 49 -14.41 5.12 5.00
C LEU A 49 -13.70 3.76 4.95
N LEU A 50 -13.03 3.42 3.85
CA LEU A 50 -12.47 2.09 3.59
C LEU A 50 -13.51 0.96 3.72
N ILE A 51 -14.72 1.19 3.20
CA ILE A 51 -15.75 0.16 3.03
C ILE A 51 -15.65 -0.38 1.59
N PRO A 52 -15.33 -1.67 1.38
CA PRO A 52 -15.15 -2.21 0.05
C PRO A 52 -16.49 -2.22 -0.71
N LEU A 53 -16.53 -1.54 -1.86
CA LEU A 53 -17.73 -1.43 -2.71
C LEU A 53 -17.34 -1.44 -4.20
N PRO A 54 -17.09 -2.62 -4.78
CA PRO A 54 -16.61 -2.76 -6.16
C PRO A 54 -17.75 -2.60 -7.18
N ILE A 55 -18.25 -1.37 -7.37
CA ILE A 55 -19.46 -1.11 -8.19
C ILE A 55 -19.22 -0.23 -9.42
N ILE A 56 -18.01 0.31 -9.59
CA ILE A 56 -17.63 1.15 -10.73
C ILE A 56 -16.77 0.30 -11.68
N GLU A 57 -17.36 -0.06 -12.82
CA GLU A 57 -16.75 -0.97 -13.81
C GLU A 57 -15.57 -0.31 -14.52
N ASP A 58 -15.68 0.98 -14.88
CA ASP A 58 -14.60 1.75 -15.51
C ASP A 58 -13.38 1.94 -14.59
N ARG A 59 -13.54 1.61 -13.30
CA ARG A 59 -12.46 1.54 -12.32
C ARG A 59 -12.06 0.10 -12.03
N GLY A 60 -12.27 -0.84 -12.94
CA GLY A 60 -11.85 -2.24 -12.82
C GLY A 60 -12.43 -2.98 -11.62
N PHE A 61 -13.64 -2.59 -11.19
CA PHE A 61 -14.27 -3.10 -9.96
C PHE A 61 -13.37 -2.98 -8.72
N ASN A 62 -12.60 -1.90 -8.64
CA ASN A 62 -11.77 -1.57 -7.48
C ASN A 62 -12.63 -1.53 -6.20
N LEU A 63 -12.15 -2.18 -5.13
CA LEU A 63 -12.78 -2.20 -3.81
C LEU A 63 -13.01 -0.78 -3.27
N PHE A 64 -12.04 0.11 -3.53
CA PHE A 64 -12.11 1.53 -3.23
C PHE A 64 -12.00 2.28 -4.56
N SER A 65 -13.15 2.56 -5.18
CA SER A 65 -13.25 2.97 -6.59
C SER A 65 -12.37 4.17 -6.94
N PHE A 66 -12.18 5.10 -6.01
CA PHE A 66 -11.38 6.31 -6.24
C PHE A 66 -9.94 6.21 -5.72
N ASN A 67 -9.56 5.13 -5.04
CA ASN A 67 -8.18 4.93 -4.63
C ASN A 67 -7.88 3.45 -4.36
N ALA A 68 -7.71 2.66 -5.43
CA ALA A 68 -7.52 1.21 -5.32
C ALA A 68 -6.41 0.80 -4.36
N PRO A 69 -5.21 1.44 -4.35
CA PRO A 69 -4.13 1.11 -3.42
C PRO A 69 -4.55 1.05 -1.94
N SER A 70 -5.66 1.70 -1.56
CA SER A 70 -6.25 1.62 -0.22
C SER A 70 -6.64 0.20 0.22
N TRP A 71 -6.74 -0.78 -0.70
CA TRP A 71 -6.95 -2.20 -0.40
C TRP A 71 -5.94 -2.74 0.62
N SER A 72 -4.68 -2.34 0.49
CA SER A 72 -3.61 -2.77 1.39
C SER A 72 -3.80 -2.21 2.80
N LEU A 73 -4.24 -0.95 2.92
CA LEU A 73 -4.50 -0.30 4.20
C LEU A 73 -5.72 -0.87 4.93
N PHE A 74 -6.77 -1.21 4.19
CA PHE A 74 -7.95 -1.87 4.74
C PHE A 74 -7.56 -3.18 5.44
N TRP A 75 -6.84 -4.06 4.74
CA TRP A 75 -6.36 -5.30 5.32
C TRP A 75 -5.32 -5.09 6.41
N GLU A 76 -4.50 -4.04 6.31
CA GLU A 76 -3.58 -3.65 7.38
C GLU A 76 -4.34 -3.27 8.66
N TYR A 77 -5.46 -2.54 8.57
CA TYR A 77 -6.31 -2.23 9.71
C TYR A 77 -6.92 -3.48 10.32
N ILE A 78 -7.42 -4.40 9.49
CA ILE A 78 -7.91 -5.71 9.94
C ILE A 78 -6.81 -6.49 10.67
N ALA A 79 -5.61 -6.57 10.11
CA ALA A 79 -4.48 -7.26 10.72
C ALA A 79 -4.07 -6.62 12.07
N ASN A 80 -4.10 -5.29 12.16
CA ASN A 80 -3.85 -4.58 13.43
C ASN A 80 -4.94 -4.83 14.48
N ILE A 81 -6.20 -4.95 14.06
CA ILE A 81 -7.32 -5.31 14.95
C ILE A 81 -7.15 -6.76 15.43
N ALA A 82 -6.93 -7.70 14.52
CA ALA A 82 -6.65 -9.10 14.84
C ALA A 82 -5.46 -9.25 15.79
N TYR A 83 -4.42 -8.44 15.59
CA TYR A 83 -3.28 -8.37 16.49
C TYR A 83 -3.67 -7.90 17.89
N ALA A 84 -4.38 -6.77 17.99
CA ALA A 84 -4.78 -6.19 19.26
C ALA A 84 -5.76 -7.06 20.06
N LEU A 85 -6.59 -7.86 19.39
CA LEU A 85 -7.58 -8.72 20.04
C LEU A 85 -7.01 -10.10 20.40
N VAL A 86 -6.29 -10.73 19.46
CA VAL A 86 -5.91 -12.15 19.56
C VAL A 86 -4.41 -12.35 19.46
N LEU A 87 -3.77 -11.93 18.36
CA LEU A 87 -2.40 -12.39 18.04
C LEU A 87 -1.37 -11.93 19.06
N TYR A 88 -1.58 -10.79 19.74
CA TYR A 88 -0.65 -10.31 20.76
C TYR A 88 -0.49 -11.27 21.95
N ARG A 89 -1.49 -12.13 22.23
CA ARG A 89 -1.46 -13.14 23.32
C ARG A 89 -1.04 -14.54 22.86
N VAL A 90 -1.04 -14.80 21.55
CA VAL A 90 -0.79 -16.13 20.99
C VAL A 90 0.66 -16.56 21.22
N ARG A 91 0.87 -17.78 21.73
CA ARG A 91 2.22 -18.36 21.92
C ARG A 91 2.91 -18.61 20.58
N ARG A 92 4.25 -18.64 20.60
CA ARG A 92 5.09 -18.78 19.40
C ARG A 92 4.74 -20.01 18.53
N ASN A 93 4.46 -21.16 19.12
CA ASN A 93 4.17 -22.39 18.37
C ASN A 93 2.88 -22.27 17.54
N TYR A 94 1.83 -21.69 18.11
CA TYR A 94 0.58 -21.42 17.38
C TYR A 94 0.77 -20.31 16.35
N LEU A 95 1.60 -19.30 16.65
CA LEU A 95 1.94 -18.27 15.67
C LEU A 95 2.60 -18.89 14.43
N LEU A 96 3.55 -19.81 14.63
CA LEU A 96 4.19 -20.55 13.55
C LEU A 96 3.18 -21.36 12.73
N LEU A 97 2.25 -22.07 13.39
CA LEU A 97 1.19 -22.80 12.71
C LEU A 97 0.34 -21.87 11.81
N VAL A 98 -0.11 -20.73 12.34
CA VAL A 98 -0.90 -19.75 11.57
C VAL A 98 -0.07 -19.15 10.42
N THR A 99 1.23 -18.93 10.62
CA THR A 99 2.12 -18.50 9.53
C THR A 99 2.21 -19.56 8.43
N ILE A 100 2.32 -20.84 8.76
CA ILE A 100 2.36 -21.95 7.79
C ILE A 100 1.04 -22.02 7.01
N VAL A 101 -0.10 -21.95 7.70
CA VAL A 101 -1.42 -21.92 7.03
C VAL A 101 -1.53 -20.70 6.10
N SER A 102 -1.06 -19.54 6.53
CA SER A 102 -1.05 -18.33 5.69
C SER A 102 -0.11 -18.47 4.49
N ALA A 103 1.01 -19.17 4.65
CA ALA A 103 1.95 -19.48 3.56
C ALA A 103 1.32 -20.40 2.52
N LEU A 104 0.58 -21.43 2.95
CA LEU A 104 -0.17 -22.29 2.05
C LEU A 104 -1.25 -21.51 1.29
N ALA A 105 -1.97 -20.62 1.98
CA ALA A 105 -3.00 -19.80 1.37
C ALA A 105 -2.45 -18.87 0.27
N ILE A 106 -1.32 -18.20 0.53
CA ILE A 106 -0.72 -17.31 -0.49
C ILE A 106 -0.13 -18.10 -1.68
N VAL A 107 0.43 -19.30 -1.45
CA VAL A 107 0.89 -20.18 -2.54
C VAL A 107 -0.30 -20.68 -3.37
N PHE A 108 -1.41 -21.02 -2.74
CA PHE A 108 -2.64 -21.39 -3.44
C PHE A 108 -3.15 -20.25 -4.32
N VAL A 109 -3.15 -19.01 -3.80
CA VAL A 109 -3.50 -17.82 -4.60
C VAL A 109 -2.55 -17.66 -5.79
N ALA A 110 -1.23 -17.78 -5.56
CA ALA A 110 -0.24 -17.67 -6.62
C ALA A 110 -0.47 -18.71 -7.72
N TYR A 111 -0.72 -19.97 -7.33
CA TYR A 111 -0.97 -21.07 -8.26
C TYR A 111 -2.27 -20.86 -9.05
N ARG A 112 -3.36 -20.49 -8.37
CA ARG A 112 -4.67 -20.27 -8.98
C ARG A 112 -4.67 -19.11 -9.98
N SER A 113 -4.03 -17.99 -9.62
CA SER A 113 -4.02 -16.77 -10.43
C SER A 113 -2.82 -16.69 -11.39
N GLY A 114 -1.89 -17.64 -11.32
CA GLY A 114 -0.63 -17.66 -12.09
C GLY A 114 0.42 -16.64 -11.61
N ASN A 115 0.08 -15.79 -10.64
CA ASN A 115 0.90 -14.74 -10.03
C ASN A 115 0.22 -14.25 -8.73
N LEU A 116 0.82 -13.27 -8.06
CA LEU A 116 0.32 -12.62 -6.83
C LEU A 116 -0.23 -11.20 -7.10
N LEU A 117 -0.63 -10.92 -8.34
CA LEU A 117 -1.30 -9.68 -8.75
C LEU A 117 -2.80 -9.81 -8.45
N GLY A 118 -3.20 -9.55 -7.20
CA GLY A 118 -4.61 -9.47 -6.81
C GLY A 118 -4.81 -8.81 -5.45
N GLY A 119 -6.06 -8.52 -5.08
CA GLY A 119 -6.42 -7.97 -3.77
C GLY A 119 -7.08 -6.59 -3.80
N TRP A 120 -7.08 -5.93 -4.95
CA TRP A 120 -7.62 -4.57 -5.10
C TRP A 120 -9.01 -4.51 -5.71
N SER A 121 -9.50 -5.59 -6.32
CA SER A 121 -10.81 -5.65 -7.00
C SER A 121 -11.76 -6.64 -6.31
N GLY A 122 -13.06 -6.52 -6.59
CA GLY A 122 -14.08 -7.44 -6.08
C GLY A 122 -13.72 -8.93 -6.29
N PRO A 123 -13.41 -9.38 -7.53
CA PRO A 123 -13.05 -10.77 -7.81
C PRO A 123 -11.80 -11.27 -7.09
N THR A 124 -10.88 -10.36 -6.72
CA THR A 124 -9.60 -10.70 -6.09
C THR A 124 -9.56 -10.32 -4.61
N PHE A 125 -10.70 -9.99 -3.98
CA PHE A 125 -10.76 -9.50 -2.59
C PHE A 125 -10.00 -10.40 -1.61
N TRP A 126 -10.22 -11.72 -1.69
CA TRP A 126 -9.59 -12.71 -0.82
C TRP A 126 -8.09 -12.92 -1.09
N ASP A 127 -7.62 -12.60 -2.29
CA ASP A 127 -6.18 -12.61 -2.59
C ASP A 127 -5.47 -11.55 -1.73
N GLY A 128 -6.10 -10.40 -1.52
CA GLY A 128 -5.59 -9.36 -0.61
C GLY A 128 -5.52 -9.83 0.84
N ALA A 129 -6.51 -10.59 1.30
CA ALA A 129 -6.53 -11.20 2.62
C ALA A 129 -5.36 -12.17 2.82
N ALA A 130 -5.14 -13.08 1.86
CA ALA A 130 -4.05 -14.06 1.92
C ALA A 130 -2.68 -13.37 1.93
N ARG A 131 -2.48 -12.37 1.04
CA ARG A 131 -1.25 -11.58 0.94
C ARG A 131 -0.90 -10.91 2.28
N ILE A 132 -1.84 -10.17 2.86
CA ILE A 132 -1.59 -9.47 4.13
C ILE A 132 -1.47 -10.43 5.30
N SER A 133 -2.26 -11.51 5.34
CA SER A 133 -2.17 -12.52 6.40
C SER A 133 -0.77 -13.10 6.48
N TYR A 134 -0.22 -13.57 5.37
CA TYR A 134 1.14 -14.12 5.36
C TYR A 134 2.18 -13.06 5.72
N SER A 135 2.19 -11.90 5.05
CA SER A 135 3.20 -10.86 5.30
C SER A 135 3.18 -10.35 6.74
N PHE A 136 1.99 -10.18 7.33
CA PHE A 136 1.84 -9.76 8.72
C PHE A 136 2.35 -10.82 9.70
N MET A 137 1.98 -12.09 9.46
CA MET A 137 2.37 -13.21 10.32
C MET A 137 3.87 -13.50 10.25
N ALA A 138 4.48 -13.46 9.07
CA ALA A 138 5.91 -13.61 8.87
C ALA A 138 6.70 -12.49 9.60
N GLY A 139 6.28 -11.23 9.42
CA GLY A 139 6.89 -10.10 10.12
C GLY A 139 6.77 -10.20 11.64
N LEU A 140 5.59 -10.60 12.15
CA LEU A 140 5.37 -10.79 13.58
C LEU A 140 6.21 -11.96 14.15
N LEU A 141 6.38 -13.03 13.39
CA LEU A 141 7.21 -14.17 13.77
C LEU A 141 8.69 -13.80 13.82
N ILE A 142 9.20 -13.05 12.83
CA ILE A 142 10.57 -12.50 12.83
C ILE A 142 10.78 -11.65 14.08
N TYR A 143 9.88 -10.71 14.34
CA TYR A 143 9.96 -9.80 15.49
C TYR A 143 9.99 -10.57 16.82
N ARG A 144 9.05 -11.50 17.03
CA ARG A 144 8.96 -12.27 18.28
C ARG A 144 10.07 -13.28 18.49
N SER A 145 10.60 -13.82 17.39
CA SER A 145 11.72 -14.77 17.45
C SER A 145 13.07 -14.08 17.49
N ASN A 146 13.10 -12.74 17.46
CA ASN A 146 14.31 -11.93 17.39
C ASN A 146 15.24 -12.37 16.25
N TRP A 147 14.66 -12.71 15.09
CA TRP A 147 15.40 -13.16 13.90
C TRP A 147 16.02 -11.95 13.17
N ILE A 148 16.98 -11.32 13.84
CA ILE A 148 17.71 -10.16 13.34
C ILE A 148 19.08 -10.63 12.87
N ILE A 149 19.37 -10.45 11.58
CA ILE A 149 20.65 -10.85 10.99
C ILE A 149 21.55 -9.62 10.92
N LYS A 150 22.50 -9.53 11.86
CA LYS A 150 23.50 -8.44 11.86
C LYS A 150 24.37 -8.53 10.60
N ASN A 151 24.53 -7.40 9.92
CA ASN A 151 25.30 -7.32 8.67
C ASN A 151 25.82 -5.89 8.46
N SER A 152 26.76 -5.74 7.52
CA SER A 152 27.36 -4.47 7.12
C SER A 152 26.86 -3.95 5.75
N LEU A 153 25.75 -4.48 5.23
CA LEU A 153 25.25 -4.12 3.89
C LEU A 153 24.77 -2.67 3.79
N GLY A 154 24.34 -2.09 4.92
CA GLY A 154 23.81 -0.73 5.00
C GLY A 154 22.60 -0.50 4.09
N PHE A 155 22.25 0.77 3.87
CA PHE A 155 21.11 1.13 3.02
C PHE A 155 21.30 0.74 1.55
N VAL A 156 22.51 0.94 1.00
CA VAL A 156 22.79 0.70 -0.42
C VAL A 156 22.75 -0.79 -0.74
N GLY A 157 23.38 -1.65 0.08
CA GLY A 157 23.35 -3.09 -0.15
C GLY A 157 21.94 -3.67 -0.06
N LEU A 158 21.15 -3.24 0.93
CA LEU A 158 19.73 -3.62 1.01
C LEU A 158 18.90 -3.08 -0.16
N GLY A 159 19.19 -1.86 -0.63
CA GLY A 159 18.55 -1.27 -1.79
C GLY A 159 18.83 -2.03 -3.09
N ILE A 160 20.06 -2.54 -3.27
CA ILE A 160 20.42 -3.40 -4.39
C ILE A 160 19.65 -4.72 -4.31
N LEU A 161 19.67 -5.38 -3.14
CA LEU A 161 18.94 -6.64 -2.95
C LEU A 161 17.43 -6.46 -3.21
N LEU A 162 16.83 -5.40 -2.68
CA LEU A 162 15.42 -5.10 -2.96
C LEU A 162 15.18 -4.86 -4.47
N SER A 163 16.08 -4.13 -5.14
CA SER A 163 15.98 -3.88 -6.59
C SER A 163 16.03 -5.16 -7.41
N LEU A 164 16.80 -6.18 -6.99
CA LEU A 164 16.83 -7.48 -7.68
C LEU A 164 15.46 -8.16 -7.69
N ALA A 165 14.65 -8.01 -6.63
CA ALA A 165 13.28 -8.53 -6.63
C ALA A 165 12.37 -7.78 -7.62
N PHE A 166 12.62 -6.48 -7.84
CA PHE A 166 11.83 -5.66 -8.78
C PHE A 166 12.23 -5.85 -10.23
N LEU A 167 13.46 -6.29 -10.50
CA LEU A 167 13.97 -6.58 -11.83
C LEU A 167 13.72 -8.03 -12.27
N MET A 168 13.03 -8.83 -11.46
CA MET A 168 12.70 -10.21 -11.78
C MET A 168 11.86 -10.28 -13.07
N PRO A 169 12.24 -11.10 -14.07
CA PRO A 169 11.49 -11.20 -15.31
C PRO A 169 10.11 -11.83 -15.10
N PHE A 170 9.13 -11.40 -15.88
CA PHE A 170 7.82 -12.02 -15.92
C PHE A 170 7.84 -13.27 -16.81
N THR A 171 7.40 -14.39 -16.27
CA THR A 171 7.44 -15.72 -16.89
C THR A 171 6.17 -16.52 -16.56
N LYS A 172 5.98 -17.67 -17.21
CA LYS A 172 4.91 -18.63 -16.86
C LYS A 172 5.06 -19.25 -15.46
N TRP A 173 6.24 -19.13 -14.85
CA TRP A 173 6.54 -19.68 -13.52
C TRP A 173 6.37 -18.65 -12.41
N ASN A 174 5.72 -17.51 -12.67
CA ASN A 174 5.53 -16.44 -11.69
C ASN A 174 4.82 -16.90 -10.42
N TRP A 175 3.87 -17.83 -10.53
CA TRP A 175 3.25 -18.45 -9.36
C TRP A 175 4.28 -19.03 -8.38
N LEU A 176 5.39 -19.60 -8.89
CA LEU A 176 6.46 -20.19 -8.10
C LEU A 176 7.50 -19.14 -7.70
N SER A 177 8.00 -18.36 -8.66
CA SER A 177 9.05 -17.37 -8.38
C SER A 177 8.56 -16.27 -7.43
N GLU A 178 7.36 -15.72 -7.63
CA GLU A 178 6.78 -14.74 -6.72
C GLU A 178 6.47 -15.35 -5.35
N SER A 179 6.04 -16.61 -5.28
CA SER A 179 5.86 -17.32 -4.01
C SER A 179 7.18 -17.47 -3.27
N LEU A 180 8.27 -17.89 -3.93
CA LEU A 180 9.59 -18.00 -3.29
C LEU A 180 10.11 -16.64 -2.83
N VAL A 181 9.92 -15.59 -3.62
CA VAL A 181 10.30 -14.22 -3.26
C VAL A 181 9.51 -13.76 -2.02
N VAL A 182 8.20 -13.96 -2.00
CA VAL A 182 7.37 -13.52 -0.87
C VAL A 182 7.60 -14.39 0.37
N LEU A 183 7.74 -15.70 0.23
CA LEU A 183 7.87 -16.63 1.36
C LEU A 183 9.26 -16.63 2.00
N LEU A 184 10.30 -16.40 1.20
CA LEU A 184 11.68 -16.57 1.65
C LEU A 184 12.47 -15.27 1.52
N TYR A 185 12.49 -14.68 0.32
CA TYR A 185 13.36 -13.54 0.02
C TYR A 185 12.99 -12.28 0.81
N PHE A 186 11.72 -11.86 0.82
CA PHE A 186 11.30 -10.67 1.56
C PHE A 186 11.43 -10.83 3.08
N PRO A 187 11.01 -11.94 3.72
CA PRO A 187 11.30 -12.19 5.14
C PRO A 187 12.80 -12.13 5.46
N PHE A 188 13.65 -12.69 4.59
CA PHE A 188 15.09 -12.61 4.71
C PHE A 188 15.62 -11.17 4.60
N LEU A 189 15.14 -10.38 3.63
CA LEU A 189 15.49 -8.96 3.50
C LEU A 189 15.05 -8.14 4.71
N ILE A 190 13.89 -8.44 5.30
CA ILE A 190 13.43 -7.79 6.53
C ILE A 190 14.34 -8.13 7.71
N ALA A 191 14.75 -9.40 7.85
CA ALA A 191 15.66 -9.84 8.90
C ALA A 191 17.05 -9.19 8.78
N LEU A 192 17.58 -9.03 7.55
CA LEU A 192 18.80 -8.28 7.26
C LEU A 192 18.62 -6.78 7.53
N GLY A 193 17.50 -6.20 7.08
CA GLY A 193 17.18 -4.79 7.25
C GLY A 193 17.09 -4.36 8.71
N ALA A 194 16.50 -5.22 9.56
CA ALA A 194 16.44 -5.00 11.01
C ALA A 194 17.82 -5.01 11.68
N GLY A 195 18.80 -5.70 11.10
CA GLY A 195 20.16 -5.84 11.63
C GLY A 195 21.20 -4.92 10.98
N ALA A 196 20.81 -4.10 9.99
CA ALA A 196 21.70 -3.21 9.27
C ALA A 196 21.88 -1.87 10.00
N THR A 197 23.08 -1.30 9.88
CA THR A 197 23.40 0.03 10.41
C THR A 197 23.23 1.09 9.33
N LEU A 198 22.64 2.22 9.69
CA LEU A 198 22.42 3.34 8.77
C LEU A 198 23.54 4.37 8.91
N ALA A 199 24.26 4.61 7.81
CA ALA A 199 25.27 5.66 7.75
C ALA A 199 24.67 7.04 8.10
N PRO A 200 25.35 7.86 8.93
CA PRO A 200 24.82 9.18 9.33
C PRO A 200 24.49 10.10 8.15
N SER A 201 25.26 10.03 7.06
CA SER A 201 25.05 10.81 5.82
C SER A 201 23.71 10.49 5.15
N LEU A 202 23.30 9.21 5.15
CA LEU A 202 22.07 8.74 4.49
C LEU A 202 20.82 8.89 5.37
N ARG A 203 20.99 9.16 6.67
CA ARG A 203 19.89 9.23 7.65
C ARG A 203 18.80 10.21 7.24
N ARG A 204 19.17 11.42 6.80
CA ARG A 204 18.20 12.46 6.39
C ARG A 204 17.39 12.01 5.18
N ILE A 205 18.04 11.43 4.18
CA ILE A 205 17.40 10.93 2.96
C ILE A 205 16.43 9.81 3.30
N CYS A 206 16.85 8.80 4.08
CA CYS A 206 15.99 7.68 4.46
C CYS A 206 14.74 8.11 5.25
N ILE A 207 14.90 9.06 6.18
CA ILE A 207 13.77 9.62 6.93
C ILE A 207 12.82 10.38 6.01
N PHE A 208 13.36 11.17 5.08
CA PHE A 208 12.55 11.89 4.10
C PHE A 208 11.79 10.92 3.19
N SER A 209 12.48 9.94 2.59
CA SER A 209 11.87 8.92 1.73
C SER A 209 10.78 8.14 2.46
N GLY A 210 10.97 7.80 3.74
CA GLY A 210 9.96 7.14 4.56
C GLY A 210 8.77 8.02 4.95
N LYS A 211 8.93 9.35 4.94
CA LYS A 211 7.83 10.29 5.20
C LYS A 211 6.98 10.55 3.95
N ILE A 212 7.61 10.71 2.79
CA ILE A 212 6.92 11.00 1.53
C ILE A 212 6.28 9.77 0.88
N SER A 213 6.73 8.56 1.23
CA SER A 213 6.24 7.32 0.61
C SER A 213 4.73 7.13 0.69
N TYR A 214 4.11 7.41 1.83
CA TYR A 214 2.65 7.29 2.00
C TYR A 214 1.85 8.38 1.26
N PRO A 215 2.22 9.67 1.35
CA PRO A 215 1.64 10.71 0.50
C PRO A 215 1.70 10.33 -0.98
N LEU A 216 2.86 9.91 -1.48
CA LEU A 216 3.04 9.48 -2.86
C LEU A 216 2.16 8.27 -3.19
N TYR A 217 2.16 7.25 -2.32
CA TYR A 217 1.33 6.07 -2.48
C TYR A 217 -0.17 6.38 -2.56
N MET A 218 -0.65 7.40 -1.85
CA MET A 218 -2.08 7.74 -1.86
C MET A 218 -2.49 8.69 -2.97
N THR A 219 -1.58 9.51 -3.49
CA THR A 219 -1.91 10.50 -4.52
C THR A 219 -1.65 10.00 -5.93
N HIS A 220 -0.72 9.06 -6.12
CA HIS A 220 -0.29 8.67 -7.47
C HIS A 220 -1.37 7.98 -8.32
N TYR A 221 -2.33 7.31 -7.69
CA TYR A 221 -3.27 6.47 -8.40
C TYR A 221 -4.25 7.25 -9.28
N ALA A 222 -4.58 8.49 -8.89
CA ALA A 222 -5.38 9.40 -9.72
C ALA A 222 -4.69 9.69 -11.06
N VAL A 223 -3.38 9.94 -11.04
CA VAL A 223 -2.59 10.17 -12.25
C VAL A 223 -2.43 8.89 -13.06
N LEU A 224 -2.27 7.73 -12.42
CA LEU A 224 -2.19 6.44 -13.13
C LEU A 224 -3.45 6.15 -13.96
N TRP A 225 -4.63 6.46 -13.45
CA TRP A 225 -5.87 6.28 -14.21
C TRP A 225 -5.95 7.19 -15.43
N MET A 226 -5.73 8.49 -15.24
CA MET A 226 -5.73 9.45 -16.36
C MET A 226 -4.66 9.07 -17.40
N PHE A 227 -3.47 8.67 -16.94
CA PHE A 227 -2.41 8.20 -17.82
C PHE A 227 -2.78 6.91 -18.56
N GLY A 228 -3.43 5.95 -17.89
CA GLY A 228 -3.90 4.71 -18.53
C GLY A 228 -4.93 4.98 -19.62
N ASN A 229 -5.89 5.87 -19.35
CA ASN A 229 -6.90 6.30 -20.32
C ASN A 229 -6.26 7.05 -21.50
N TYR A 230 -5.31 7.95 -21.24
CA TYR A 230 -4.53 8.62 -22.28
C TYR A 230 -3.73 7.62 -23.14
N TYR A 231 -3.01 6.70 -22.49
CA TYR A 231 -2.15 5.73 -23.18
C TYR A 231 -2.95 4.81 -24.11
N THR A 232 -4.09 4.31 -23.63
CA THR A 232 -4.97 3.41 -24.40
C THR A 232 -5.64 4.12 -25.57
N SER A 233 -6.05 5.38 -25.41
CA SER A 233 -6.70 6.18 -26.45
C SER A 233 -5.72 6.74 -27.50
N HIS A 234 -4.55 7.25 -27.09
CA HIS A 234 -3.64 7.98 -27.99
C HIS A 234 -2.46 7.17 -28.49
N LYS A 235 -2.06 6.09 -27.80
CA LYS A 235 -0.91 5.23 -28.14
C LYS A 235 0.36 6.03 -28.52
N PRO A 236 0.87 6.89 -27.61
CA PRO A 236 1.97 7.79 -27.90
C PRO A 236 3.25 7.04 -28.30
N GLN A 237 4.04 7.65 -29.18
CA GLN A 237 5.35 7.12 -29.56
C GLN A 237 6.35 7.14 -28.39
N THR A 238 7.40 6.32 -28.47
CA THR A 238 8.37 6.09 -27.39
C THR A 238 8.99 7.37 -26.81
N LEU A 239 9.38 8.33 -27.64
CA LEU A 239 9.99 9.57 -27.18
C LEU A 239 8.99 10.44 -26.40
N GLN A 240 7.78 10.61 -26.94
CA GLN A 240 6.70 11.33 -26.27
C GLN A 240 6.34 10.66 -24.93
N LEU A 241 6.21 9.33 -24.94
CA LEU A 241 5.94 8.54 -23.73
C LEU A 241 7.03 8.75 -22.67
N THR A 242 8.30 8.82 -23.07
CA THR A 242 9.44 9.04 -22.17
C THR A 242 9.33 10.38 -21.46
N PHE A 243 9.06 11.46 -22.21
CA PHE A 243 8.86 12.79 -21.62
C PHE A 243 7.63 12.85 -20.72
N ILE A 244 6.51 12.21 -21.11
CA ILE A 244 5.31 12.14 -20.28
C ILE A 244 5.61 11.44 -18.95
N ILE A 245 6.31 10.31 -18.97
CA ILE A 245 6.65 9.56 -17.75
C ILE A 245 7.57 10.37 -16.84
N ILE A 246 8.64 10.98 -17.38
CA ILE A 246 9.56 11.81 -16.58
C ILE A 246 8.81 12.96 -15.92
N THR A 247 8.01 13.70 -16.69
CA THR A 247 7.23 14.82 -16.18
C THR A 247 6.19 14.37 -15.15
N ALA A 248 5.50 13.25 -15.40
CA ALA A 248 4.52 12.68 -14.47
C ALA A 248 5.17 12.26 -13.14
N VAL A 249 6.34 11.63 -13.17
CA VAL A 249 7.07 11.24 -11.94
C VAL A 249 7.47 12.47 -11.13
N ILE A 250 8.02 13.50 -11.77
CA ILE A 250 8.37 14.76 -11.08
C ILE A 250 7.11 15.41 -10.50
N PHE A 251 6.06 15.52 -11.29
CA PHE A 251 4.77 16.08 -10.86
C PHE A 251 4.20 15.31 -9.65
N LEU A 252 4.21 13.99 -9.69
CA LEU A 252 3.75 13.13 -8.60
C LEU A 252 4.55 13.34 -7.31
N LEU A 253 5.87 13.49 -7.41
CA LEU A 253 6.72 13.80 -6.25
C LEU A 253 6.40 15.18 -5.67
N VAL A 254 6.18 16.18 -6.52
CA VAL A 254 5.79 17.53 -6.09
C VAL A 254 4.42 17.51 -5.40
N VAL A 255 3.41 16.89 -6.02
CA VAL A 255 2.07 16.76 -5.42
C VAL A 255 2.12 16.01 -4.09
N ALA A 256 2.86 14.89 -4.03
CA ALA A 256 3.03 14.12 -2.80
C ALA A 256 3.71 14.96 -1.69
N TYR A 257 4.72 15.75 -2.04
CA TYR A 257 5.40 16.65 -1.11
C TYR A 257 4.46 17.76 -0.62
N LEU A 258 3.68 18.39 -1.51
CA LEU A 258 2.70 19.40 -1.15
C LEU A 258 1.61 18.84 -0.23
N VAL A 259 1.03 17.68 -0.56
CA VAL A 259 0.07 16.98 0.30
C VAL A 259 0.68 16.66 1.66
N MET A 260 1.95 16.24 1.70
CA MET A 260 2.64 15.96 2.95
C MET A 260 2.75 17.20 3.86
N ILE A 261 3.18 18.34 3.32
CA ILE A 261 3.47 19.54 4.12
C ILE A 261 2.23 20.37 4.43
N VAL A 262 1.29 20.50 3.48
CA VAL A 262 0.10 21.36 3.60
C VAL A 262 -1.04 20.64 4.31
N TYR A 263 -1.14 19.31 4.14
CA TYR A 263 -2.28 18.54 4.62
C TYR A 263 -1.91 17.46 5.64
N ASP A 264 -1.05 16.49 5.31
CA ASP A 264 -0.76 15.34 6.19
C ASP A 264 -0.18 15.77 7.53
N ILE A 265 0.93 16.50 7.51
CA ILE A 265 1.64 16.91 8.74
C ILE A 265 0.75 17.79 9.63
N PRO A 266 0.08 18.85 9.13
CA PRO A 266 -0.81 19.68 9.94
C PRO A 266 -1.98 18.91 10.55
N VAL A 267 -2.69 18.09 9.75
CA VAL A 267 -3.83 17.31 10.24
C VAL A 267 -3.38 16.30 11.29
N ARG A 268 -2.26 15.61 11.05
CA ARG A 268 -1.68 14.68 12.03
C ARG A 268 -1.29 15.37 13.33
N LYS A 269 -0.69 16.56 13.26
CA LYS A 269 -0.34 17.34 14.45
C LYS A 269 -1.60 17.67 15.25
N TYR A 270 -2.62 18.22 14.58
CA TYR A 270 -3.90 18.55 15.19
C TYR A 270 -4.58 17.35 15.88
N LEU A 271 -4.69 16.22 15.18
CA LEU A 271 -5.33 15.01 15.72
C LEU A 271 -4.54 14.42 16.90
N ASN A 272 -3.20 14.46 16.86
CA ASN A 272 -2.37 14.02 17.97
C ASN A 272 -2.50 14.94 19.20
N ASP A 273 -2.58 16.25 18.99
CA ASP A 273 -2.74 17.22 20.08
C ASP A 273 -4.11 17.07 20.75
N LYS A 274 -5.19 16.89 19.96
CA LYS A 274 -6.52 16.54 20.50
C LYS A 274 -6.50 15.24 21.31
N ARG A 275 -5.81 14.22 20.82
CA ARG A 275 -5.67 12.94 21.53
C ARG A 275 -4.95 13.10 22.86
N LYS A 276 -3.85 13.87 22.91
CA LYS A 276 -3.11 14.14 24.15
C LYS A 276 -3.98 14.86 25.19
N LYS A 277 -4.71 15.91 24.76
CA LYS A 277 -5.65 16.63 25.64
C LYS A 277 -6.72 15.70 26.21
N ALA A 278 -7.32 14.85 25.37
CA ALA A 278 -8.34 13.89 25.80
C ALA A 278 -7.80 12.82 26.78
N SER A 279 -6.52 12.44 26.69
CA SER A 279 -5.90 11.55 27.69
C SER A 279 -5.63 12.25 29.01
N THR A 280 -5.20 13.52 28.99
CA THR A 280 -4.96 14.30 30.21
C THR A 280 -6.26 14.49 30.99
N LEU A 281 -7.37 14.81 30.32
CA LEU A 281 -8.69 14.97 30.94
C LEU A 281 -9.29 13.66 31.50
N ARG A 282 -8.82 12.48 31.06
CA ARG A 282 -9.26 11.19 31.61
C ARG A 282 -8.46 10.74 32.82
N ASN A 283 -7.30 11.36 33.05
CA ASN A 283 -6.38 11.04 34.14
C ASN A 283 -6.48 12.05 35.29
N LEU A 284 -7.32 13.08 35.13
CA LEU A 284 -7.78 14.00 36.17
C LEU A 284 -9.14 13.53 36.65
#